data_AF-A0A182GUP4-F1
#
_entry.id   AF-A0A182GUP4-F1
#
_cell.length_a   1.000
_cell.length_b   1.000
_cell.length_c   1.000
_cell.angle_alpha   90.00
_cell.angle_beta   90.00
_cell.angle_gamma   90.00
#
_symmetry.space_group_name_H-M   'P 1'
#
loop_
_entity.id
_entity.type
_entity.pdbx_description
1 polymer ?
#
loop_
_entity_poly.entity_id
_entity_poly.type
_entity_poly.pdbx_seq_one_letter_code
_entity_poly.pdbx_strand_id
1 'polypeptide(L)'
;MEFLALLLSIFITFNIRYVATVDKHAVVFKSIRSTDAECRQYLPNDSTNCATRCRGLVDRFWNDTSGVGYSIGRFYQPSSDDACYQNRTARCLAGVIATSSDSCQRAEQSVKCYDDQYGQLDSEAVRYIPLTRLQHIQIVKECVAMLGMSEETLKQVAINGSAIPEKACLLRCFLIRHGLYSDEGGFDWERLELQCGGYGAGWNPRKIQQCMNGIQECSKCSKVLSFADDCVNMYFRLQPYVYDKIDASVPFTVDFSIAIVSVAVLDAGF
;
A
#
# COMPACT_ATOMS: atom_id res chain seq x y z
N MET A 1 -5.90 -23.68 46.65
CA MET A 1 -6.76 -22.83 45.79
C MET A 1 -6.13 -21.46 45.50
N GLU A 2 -5.35 -20.89 46.40
CA GLU A 2 -4.71 -19.56 46.22
C GLU A 2 -3.66 -19.50 45.10
N PHE A 3 -2.92 -20.60 44.86
CA PHE A 3 -1.90 -20.68 43.82
C PHE A 3 -2.48 -20.62 42.38
N LEU A 4 -3.70 -21.14 42.19
CA LEU A 4 -4.39 -21.14 40.90
C LEU A 4 -4.90 -19.73 40.55
N ALA A 5 -5.33 -18.97 41.56
CA ALA A 5 -5.78 -17.59 41.40
C ALA A 5 -4.63 -16.64 41.03
N LEU A 6 -3.44 -16.85 41.61
CA LEU A 6 -2.22 -16.10 41.27
C LEU A 6 -1.77 -16.36 39.83
N LEU A 7 -1.77 -17.63 39.38
CA LEU A 7 -1.42 -17.98 38.00
C LEU A 7 -2.44 -17.40 37.00
N LEU A 8 -3.74 -17.46 37.30
CA LEU A 8 -4.77 -16.82 36.47
C LEU A 8 -4.60 -15.30 36.42
N SER A 9 -4.28 -14.63 37.53
CA SER A 9 -4.02 -13.18 37.52
C SER A 9 -2.77 -12.79 36.72
N ILE A 10 -1.72 -13.61 36.77
CA ILE A 10 -0.48 -13.40 36.00
C ILE A 10 -0.77 -13.62 34.51
N PHE A 11 -1.52 -14.65 34.14
CA PHE A 11 -1.94 -14.86 32.75
C PHE A 11 -2.85 -13.74 32.24
N ILE A 12 -3.81 -13.27 33.03
CA ILE A 12 -4.70 -12.17 32.64
C ILE A 12 -3.92 -10.86 32.51
N THR A 13 -3.00 -10.54 33.42
CA THR A 13 -2.16 -9.33 33.31
C THR A 13 -1.13 -9.42 32.19
N PHE A 14 -0.61 -10.62 31.87
CA PHE A 14 0.28 -10.82 30.73
C PHE A 14 -0.46 -10.67 29.38
N ASN A 15 -1.72 -11.13 29.30
CA ASN A 15 -2.56 -10.95 28.11
C ASN A 15 -3.11 -9.52 27.97
N ILE A 16 -3.38 -8.80 29.07
CA ILE A 16 -3.83 -7.39 29.00
C ILE A 16 -2.67 -6.45 28.60
N ARG A 17 -1.41 -6.77 28.93
CA ARG A 17 -0.25 -6.05 28.38
C ARG A 17 0.04 -6.36 26.90
N TYR A 18 -0.61 -7.38 26.34
CA TYR A 18 -0.62 -7.69 24.91
C TYR A 18 -1.86 -7.19 24.18
N VAL A 19 -2.67 -6.33 24.81
CA VAL A 19 -3.28 -5.25 24.04
C VAL A 19 -2.12 -4.33 23.72
N ALA A 20 -1.36 -4.68 22.69
CA ALA A 20 -0.50 -3.75 22.00
C ALA A 20 -1.28 -2.45 21.92
N THR A 21 -0.67 -1.33 22.31
CA THR A 21 -1.09 -0.04 21.80
C THR A 21 -1.23 -0.25 20.31
N VAL A 22 -2.47 -0.49 19.85
CA VAL A 22 -2.77 -0.69 18.44
C VAL A 22 -2.41 0.66 17.89
N ASP A 23 -1.22 0.75 17.31
CA ASP A 23 -0.85 1.92 16.56
C ASP A 23 -2.02 2.17 15.63
N LYS A 24 -2.70 3.30 15.83
CA LYS A 24 -3.94 3.65 15.14
C LYS A 24 -3.59 4.06 13.72
N HIS A 25 -2.98 3.14 12.99
CA HIS A 25 -2.72 3.22 11.58
C HIS A 25 -4.02 2.95 10.83
N ALA A 26 -4.21 3.65 9.71
CA ALA A 26 -5.28 3.36 8.75
C ALA A 26 -4.95 2.13 7.88
N VAL A 27 -3.78 1.54 8.08
CA VAL A 27 -3.33 0.33 7.41
C VAL A 27 -4.32 -0.83 7.61
N VAL A 28 -4.53 -1.58 6.53
CA VAL A 28 -5.36 -2.78 6.54
C VAL A 28 -4.52 -3.94 6.06
N PHE A 29 -4.64 -5.06 6.75
CA PHE A 29 -4.03 -6.31 6.34
C PHE A 29 -5.10 -7.39 6.19
N LYS A 30 -5.03 -8.16 5.10
CA LYS A 30 -5.98 -9.23 4.79
C LYS A 30 -5.28 -10.43 4.17
N SER A 31 -5.80 -11.61 4.47
CA SER A 31 -5.55 -12.82 3.69
C SER A 31 -6.67 -13.04 2.69
N ILE A 32 -6.42 -13.84 1.65
CA ILE A 32 -7.44 -14.23 0.65
C ILE A 32 -8.66 -14.81 1.34
N ARG A 33 -8.47 -15.70 2.33
CA ARG A 33 -9.56 -16.29 3.09
C ARG A 33 -10.41 -15.24 3.81
N SER A 34 -9.77 -14.25 4.43
CA SER A 34 -10.49 -13.17 5.13
C SER A 34 -11.26 -12.27 4.16
N THR A 35 -10.69 -11.98 3.00
CA THR A 35 -11.32 -11.20 1.93
C THR A 35 -12.51 -11.96 1.33
N ASP A 36 -12.40 -13.27 1.13
CA ASP A 36 -13.52 -14.10 0.67
C ASP A 36 -14.68 -14.14 1.66
N ALA A 37 -14.38 -14.21 2.95
CA ALA A 37 -15.39 -14.13 3.99
C ALA A 37 -16.10 -12.78 4.02
N GLU A 38 -15.39 -11.68 3.74
CA GLU A 38 -15.96 -10.35 3.58
C GLU A 38 -16.81 -10.25 2.31
N CYS A 39 -16.29 -10.66 1.15
CA CYS A 39 -17.00 -10.58 -0.12
C CYS A 39 -18.32 -11.36 -0.14
N ARG A 40 -18.39 -12.50 0.57
CA ARG A 40 -19.65 -13.24 0.75
C ARG A 40 -20.76 -12.46 1.46
N GLN A 41 -20.42 -11.41 2.21
CA GLN A 41 -21.40 -10.55 2.87
C GLN A 41 -21.96 -9.49 1.92
N TYR A 42 -21.19 -9.09 0.90
CA TYR A 42 -21.58 -8.04 -0.05
C TYR A 42 -22.30 -8.59 -1.28
N LEU A 43 -21.92 -9.81 -1.68
CA LEU A 43 -22.41 -10.44 -2.88
C LEU A 43 -23.77 -11.10 -2.63
N PRO A 44 -24.74 -10.97 -3.56
CA PRO A 44 -25.96 -11.76 -3.54
C PRO A 44 -25.64 -13.27 -3.45
N ASN A 45 -26.50 -14.04 -2.77
CA ASN A 45 -26.31 -15.48 -2.57
C ASN A 45 -26.09 -16.27 -3.88
N ASP A 46 -26.55 -15.73 -5.02
CA ASP A 46 -26.54 -16.40 -6.31
C ASP A 46 -25.38 -15.94 -7.21
N SER A 47 -24.55 -14.98 -6.77
CA SER A 47 -23.50 -14.36 -7.60
C SER A 47 -22.11 -14.97 -7.36
N THR A 48 -21.99 -16.30 -7.45
CA THR A 48 -20.68 -16.97 -7.44
C THR A 48 -19.73 -16.40 -8.50
N ASN A 49 -20.30 -15.97 -9.62
CA ASN A 49 -19.58 -15.51 -10.81
C ASN A 49 -18.75 -14.23 -10.59
N CYS A 50 -18.96 -13.49 -9.49
CA CYS A 50 -18.27 -12.21 -9.23
C CYS A 50 -17.42 -12.21 -7.95
N ALA A 51 -17.27 -13.36 -7.26
CA ALA A 51 -16.48 -13.47 -6.04
C ALA A 51 -15.01 -13.07 -6.25
N THR A 52 -14.41 -13.56 -7.33
CA THR A 52 -13.02 -13.25 -7.69
C THR A 52 -12.81 -11.77 -7.99
N ARG A 53 -13.77 -11.13 -8.67
CA ARG A 53 -13.74 -9.68 -8.92
C ARG A 53 -13.84 -8.90 -7.61
N CYS A 54 -14.75 -9.27 -6.72
CA CYS A 54 -14.87 -8.63 -5.40
C CYS A 54 -13.54 -8.73 -4.63
N ARG A 55 -12.96 -9.94 -4.56
CA ARG A 55 -11.66 -10.17 -3.93
C ARG A 55 -10.59 -9.26 -4.52
N GLY A 56 -10.49 -9.21 -5.85
CA GLY A 56 -9.51 -8.37 -6.53
C GLY A 56 -9.68 -6.86 -6.26
N LEU A 57 -10.92 -6.39 -6.12
CA LEU A 57 -11.21 -5.00 -5.77
C LEU A 57 -10.87 -4.68 -4.32
N VAL A 58 -11.17 -5.59 -3.38
CA VAL A 58 -10.86 -5.42 -1.95
C VAL A 58 -9.36 -5.52 -1.70
N ASP A 59 -8.70 -6.53 -2.27
CA ASP A 59 -7.26 -6.74 -2.13
C ASP A 59 -6.43 -5.83 -3.03
N ARG A 60 -7.04 -5.07 -3.95
CA ARG A 60 -6.35 -4.12 -4.85
C ARG A 60 -5.37 -4.78 -5.81
N PHE A 61 -5.71 -5.96 -6.31
CA PHE A 61 -5.02 -6.55 -7.46
C PHE A 61 -5.83 -6.46 -8.76
N TRP A 62 -7.09 -6.02 -8.69
CA TRP A 62 -7.99 -5.89 -9.85
C TRP A 62 -8.50 -4.46 -10.02
N ASN A 63 -8.62 -4.05 -11.27
CA ASN A 63 -9.31 -2.83 -11.70
C ASN A 63 -10.12 -3.16 -12.97
N ASP A 64 -11.37 -2.71 -13.08
CA ASP A 64 -12.21 -3.09 -14.22
C ASP A 64 -11.69 -2.54 -15.56
N THR A 65 -11.04 -1.38 -15.52
CA THR A 65 -10.45 -0.73 -16.69
C THR A 65 -9.15 -1.42 -17.11
N SER A 66 -8.19 -1.58 -16.18
CA SER A 66 -6.86 -2.12 -16.51
C SER A 66 -6.72 -3.63 -16.36
N GLY A 67 -7.68 -4.31 -15.73
CA GLY A 67 -7.63 -5.74 -15.41
C GLY A 67 -6.78 -6.05 -14.18
N VAL A 68 -6.15 -7.22 -14.19
CA VAL A 68 -5.29 -7.70 -13.10
C VAL A 68 -3.94 -6.97 -13.11
N GLY A 69 -3.48 -6.53 -11.95
CA GLY A 69 -2.13 -5.99 -11.74
C GLY A 69 -1.15 -7.07 -11.29
N TYR A 70 0.15 -6.83 -11.49
CA TYR A 70 1.21 -7.73 -11.03
C TYR A 70 1.20 -7.98 -9.51
N SER A 71 0.57 -7.09 -8.74
CA SER A 71 0.43 -7.18 -7.28
C SER A 71 -0.26 -8.45 -6.80
N ILE A 72 -1.04 -9.14 -7.63
CA ILE A 72 -1.62 -10.45 -7.28
C ILE A 72 -0.55 -11.50 -6.97
N GLY A 73 0.64 -11.38 -7.57
CA GLY A 73 1.75 -12.34 -7.36
C GLY A 73 2.17 -12.48 -5.90
N ARG A 74 1.92 -11.47 -5.06
CA ARG A 74 2.20 -11.52 -3.61
C ARG A 74 1.42 -12.59 -2.85
N PHE A 75 0.35 -13.12 -3.44
CA PHE A 75 -0.47 -14.19 -2.88
C PHE A 75 -0.05 -15.57 -3.37
N TYR A 76 0.97 -15.66 -4.23
CA TYR A 76 1.41 -16.91 -4.81
C TYR A 76 2.87 -17.19 -4.48
N GLN A 77 3.20 -18.46 -4.26
CA GLN A 77 4.56 -18.94 -4.10
C GLN A 77 4.95 -19.74 -5.35
N PRO A 78 5.80 -19.21 -6.25
CA PRO A 78 6.31 -19.98 -7.37
C PRO A 78 7.25 -21.09 -6.89
N SER A 79 7.36 -22.17 -7.68
CA SER A 79 8.35 -23.22 -7.43
C SER A 79 9.77 -22.67 -7.60
N SER A 80 10.71 -23.09 -6.76
CA SER A 80 12.11 -22.66 -6.84
C SER A 80 12.78 -23.00 -8.16
N ASP A 81 12.32 -24.08 -8.81
CA ASP A 81 12.95 -24.65 -10.01
C ASP A 81 12.28 -24.18 -11.31
N ASP A 82 11.17 -23.44 -11.19
CA ASP A 82 10.43 -22.94 -12.34
C ASP A 82 10.81 -21.49 -12.63
N ALA A 83 11.74 -21.28 -13.55
CA ALA A 83 12.12 -19.93 -14.00
C ALA A 83 11.12 -19.34 -15.02
N CYS A 84 10.15 -20.13 -15.51
CA CYS A 84 9.31 -19.77 -16.64
C CYS A 84 7.88 -19.34 -16.25
N TYR A 85 7.52 -19.43 -14.97
CA TYR A 85 6.17 -19.13 -14.46
C TYR A 85 5.64 -17.75 -14.89
N GLN A 86 6.48 -16.70 -14.84
CA GLN A 86 6.10 -15.34 -15.22
C GLN A 86 5.71 -15.27 -16.71
N ASN A 87 6.54 -15.84 -17.59
CA ASN A 87 6.31 -15.83 -19.02
C ASN A 87 5.07 -16.62 -19.42
N ARG A 88 4.81 -17.76 -18.79
CA ARG A 88 3.59 -18.55 -19.06
C ARG A 88 2.34 -17.83 -18.55
N THR A 89 2.40 -17.24 -17.36
CA THR A 89 1.30 -16.45 -16.80
C THR A 89 0.97 -15.25 -17.71
N ALA A 90 1.99 -14.50 -18.15
CA ALA A 90 1.80 -13.36 -19.05
C ALA A 90 1.14 -13.75 -20.39
N ARG A 91 1.55 -14.88 -21.00
CA ARG A 91 0.91 -15.40 -22.22
C ARG A 91 -0.54 -15.80 -21.99
N CYS A 92 -0.85 -16.42 -20.85
CA CYS A 92 -2.22 -16.75 -20.49
C CYS A 92 -3.09 -15.49 -20.35
N LEU A 93 -2.60 -14.48 -19.63
CA LEU A 93 -3.31 -13.21 -19.42
C LEU A 93 -3.59 -12.47 -20.74
N ALA A 94 -2.66 -12.51 -21.70
CA ALA A 94 -2.87 -11.93 -23.03
C ALA A 94 -4.08 -12.55 -23.76
N GLY A 95 -4.36 -13.84 -23.54
CA GLY A 95 -5.55 -14.50 -24.09
C GLY A 95 -6.87 -14.08 -23.42
N VAL A 96 -6.84 -13.73 -22.13
CA VAL A 96 -8.03 -13.29 -21.37
C VAL A 96 -8.50 -11.92 -21.84
N ILE A 97 -7.56 -10.99 -22.09
CA ILE A 97 -7.88 -9.61 -22.53
C ILE A 97 -8.63 -9.60 -23.87
N ALA A 98 -8.40 -10.59 -24.72
CA ALA A 98 -8.98 -10.66 -26.06
C ALA A 98 -10.42 -11.20 -26.11
N THR A 99 -10.97 -11.76 -25.02
CA THR A 99 -12.10 -12.72 -25.13
C THR A 99 -13.36 -12.42 -24.33
N SER A 100 -13.36 -11.46 -23.38
CA SER A 100 -14.57 -11.15 -22.61
C SER A 100 -14.72 -9.66 -22.32
N SER A 101 -15.94 -9.13 -22.46
CA SER A 101 -16.32 -7.79 -22.00
C SER A 101 -16.85 -7.77 -20.58
N ASP A 102 -17.16 -8.94 -20.00
CA ASP A 102 -17.67 -9.06 -18.64
C ASP A 102 -16.53 -9.00 -17.62
N SER A 103 -16.58 -8.01 -16.72
CA SER A 103 -15.52 -7.78 -15.74
C SER A 103 -15.36 -8.93 -14.74
N CYS A 104 -16.44 -9.64 -14.42
CA CYS A 104 -16.39 -10.75 -13.48
C CYS A 104 -15.72 -11.97 -14.11
N GLN A 105 -16.13 -12.35 -15.32
CA GLN A 105 -15.50 -13.42 -16.10
C GLN A 105 -14.02 -13.12 -16.37
N ARG A 106 -13.66 -11.88 -16.75
CA ARG A 106 -12.26 -11.51 -16.94
C ARG A 106 -11.44 -11.67 -15.67
N ALA A 107 -11.98 -11.33 -14.50
CA ALA A 107 -11.31 -11.51 -13.22
C ALA A 107 -11.09 -13.00 -12.92
N GLU A 108 -12.10 -13.84 -13.10
CA GLU A 108 -12.00 -15.29 -12.91
C GLU A 108 -10.95 -15.92 -13.83
N GLN A 109 -10.97 -15.59 -15.12
CA GLN A 109 -10.00 -16.10 -16.08
C GLN A 109 -8.57 -15.61 -15.80
N SER A 110 -8.43 -14.36 -15.34
CA SER A 110 -7.12 -13.82 -14.97
C SER A 110 -6.53 -14.52 -13.76
N VAL A 111 -7.33 -14.78 -12.71
CA VAL A 111 -6.88 -15.53 -11.53
C VAL A 111 -6.57 -16.98 -11.90
N LYS A 112 -7.37 -17.59 -12.77
CA LYS A 112 -7.08 -18.93 -13.29
C LYS A 112 -5.71 -19.02 -13.96
N CYS A 113 -5.28 -17.98 -14.69
CA CYS A 113 -3.92 -17.93 -15.23
C CYS A 113 -2.85 -17.99 -14.14
N TYR A 114 -3.06 -17.34 -13.00
CA TYR A 114 -2.12 -17.40 -11.88
C TYR A 114 -2.14 -18.78 -11.20
N ASP A 115 -3.33 -19.33 -10.94
CA ASP A 115 -3.49 -20.67 -10.36
C ASP A 115 -2.82 -21.75 -11.22
N ASP A 116 -2.97 -21.66 -12.55
CA ASP A 116 -2.45 -22.68 -13.46
C ASP A 116 -0.96 -22.48 -13.80
N GLN A 117 -0.44 -21.24 -13.79
CA GLN A 117 0.87 -20.93 -14.38
C GLN A 117 1.90 -20.28 -13.44
N TYR A 118 1.46 -19.62 -12.36
CA TYR A 118 2.34 -18.79 -11.53
C TYR A 118 2.93 -19.56 -10.34
N GLY A 119 2.11 -20.32 -9.62
CA GLY A 119 2.56 -21.04 -8.43
C GLY A 119 1.42 -21.45 -7.51
N GLN A 120 1.76 -21.83 -6.27
CA GLN A 120 0.78 -22.21 -5.27
C GLN A 120 0.19 -20.97 -4.59
N LEU A 121 -1.15 -20.87 -4.55
CA LEU A 121 -1.85 -19.84 -3.81
C LEU A 121 -1.64 -20.01 -2.28
N ASP A 122 -1.17 -18.96 -1.64
CA ASP A 122 -1.14 -18.81 -0.19
C ASP A 122 -2.39 -18.04 0.26
N SER A 123 -3.41 -18.80 0.67
CA SER A 123 -4.70 -18.22 1.06
C SER A 123 -4.75 -17.70 2.50
N GLU A 124 -3.74 -18.01 3.31
CA GLU A 124 -3.71 -17.76 4.75
C GLU A 124 -2.87 -16.55 5.13
N ALA A 125 -1.76 -16.32 4.42
CA ALA A 125 -0.88 -15.22 4.76
C ALA A 125 -1.61 -13.88 4.66
N VAL A 126 -1.44 -13.11 5.72
CA VAL A 126 -1.98 -11.77 5.84
C VAL A 126 -1.04 -10.82 5.10
N ARG A 127 -1.57 -10.07 4.12
CA ARG A 127 -0.82 -9.15 3.27
C ARG A 127 -1.32 -7.72 3.45
N TYR A 128 -0.42 -6.76 3.28
CA TYR A 128 -0.76 -5.34 3.26
C TYR A 128 -1.68 -5.02 2.08
N ILE A 129 -2.74 -4.24 2.33
CA ILE A 129 -3.68 -3.79 1.30
C ILE A 129 -3.40 -2.32 0.96
N PRO A 130 -2.98 -2.01 -0.28
CA PRO A 130 -2.75 -0.63 -0.71
C PRO A 130 -3.94 0.28 -0.46
N LEU A 131 -3.65 1.45 0.11
CA LEU A 131 -4.62 2.50 0.34
C LEU A 131 -4.97 3.22 -0.97
N THR A 132 -6.24 3.57 -1.11
CA THR A 132 -6.78 4.35 -2.21
C THR A 132 -6.49 5.85 -2.05
N ARG A 133 -6.66 6.63 -3.13
CA ARG A 133 -6.54 8.09 -3.07
C ARG A 133 -7.50 8.73 -2.06
N LEU A 134 -8.71 8.20 -1.92
CA LEU A 134 -9.68 8.68 -0.92
C LEU A 134 -9.16 8.46 0.51
N GLN A 135 -8.53 7.31 0.76
CA GLN A 135 -7.91 7.03 2.06
C GLN A 135 -6.67 7.91 2.28
N HIS A 136 -5.91 8.25 1.25
CA HIS A 136 -4.81 9.22 1.37
C HIS A 136 -5.32 10.60 1.80
N ILE A 137 -6.41 11.09 1.17
CA ILE A 137 -7.07 12.35 1.56
C ILE A 137 -7.52 12.30 3.02
N GLN A 138 -8.15 11.20 3.43
CA GLN A 138 -8.60 11.02 4.82
C GLN A 138 -7.42 11.08 5.80
N ILE A 139 -6.32 10.38 5.52
CA ILE A 139 -5.13 10.41 6.37
C ILE A 139 -4.54 11.81 6.43
N VAL A 140 -4.43 12.53 5.32
CA VAL A 140 -3.92 13.91 5.32
C VAL A 140 -4.80 14.81 6.17
N LYS A 141 -6.13 14.73 6.05
CA LYS A 141 -7.06 15.49 6.90
C LYS A 141 -6.86 15.21 8.39
N GLU A 142 -6.71 13.94 8.75
CA GLU A 142 -6.44 13.54 10.14
C GLU A 142 -5.09 14.06 10.63
N CYS A 143 -4.05 13.99 9.80
CA CYS A 143 -2.73 14.52 10.11
C CYS A 143 -2.72 16.04 10.26
N VAL A 144 -3.43 16.77 9.41
CA VAL A 144 -3.63 18.22 9.54
C VAL A 144 -4.23 18.56 10.90
N ALA A 145 -5.30 17.85 11.28
CA ALA A 145 -5.96 18.06 12.57
C ALA A 145 -5.05 17.71 13.76
N MET A 146 -4.34 16.58 13.71
CA MET A 146 -3.42 16.16 14.77
C MET A 146 -2.23 17.09 14.94
N LEU A 147 -1.72 17.65 13.85
CA LEU A 147 -0.61 18.61 13.85
C LEU A 147 -1.06 20.05 14.17
N GLY A 148 -2.37 20.30 14.30
CA GLY A 148 -2.91 21.63 14.53
C GLY A 148 -2.64 22.62 13.40
N MET A 149 -2.49 22.13 12.16
CA MET A 149 -2.18 22.98 11.01
C MET A 149 -3.39 23.79 10.58
N SER A 150 -3.18 25.09 10.33
CA SER A 150 -4.21 25.96 9.80
C SER A 150 -4.50 25.66 8.32
N GLU A 151 -5.69 26.07 7.84
CA GLU A 151 -6.03 25.97 6.41
C GLU A 151 -5.05 26.77 5.54
N GLU A 152 -4.57 27.92 6.04
CA GLU A 152 -3.58 28.74 5.32
C GLU A 152 -2.25 28.00 5.20
N THR A 153 -1.75 27.39 6.27
CA THR A 153 -0.54 26.54 6.23
C THR A 153 -0.71 25.42 5.22
N LEU A 154 -1.88 24.78 5.19
CA LEU A 154 -2.16 23.70 4.24
C LEU A 154 -2.15 24.18 2.78
N LYS A 155 -2.72 25.36 2.51
CA LYS A 155 -2.63 26.01 1.18
C LYS A 155 -1.18 26.31 0.81
N GLN A 156 -0.38 26.84 1.74
CA GLN A 156 1.04 27.10 1.50
C GLN A 156 1.81 25.80 1.23
N VAL A 157 1.53 24.70 1.93
CA VAL A 157 2.11 23.37 1.61
C VAL A 157 1.73 22.92 0.21
N ALA A 158 0.48 23.12 -0.21
CA ALA A 158 0.01 22.75 -1.55
C ALA A 158 0.67 23.59 -2.66
N ILE A 159 0.91 24.89 -2.42
CA ILE A 159 1.48 25.81 -3.41
C ILE A 159 3.02 25.69 -3.46
N ASN A 160 3.68 25.69 -2.29
CA ASN A 160 5.14 25.83 -2.19
C ASN A 160 5.87 24.51 -1.90
N GLY A 161 5.14 23.42 -1.59
CA GLY A 161 5.72 22.09 -1.45
C GLY A 161 6.80 21.99 -0.37
N SER A 162 7.98 21.45 -0.72
CA SER A 162 9.09 21.18 0.21
C SER A 162 9.74 22.43 0.82
N ALA A 163 9.41 23.63 0.34
CA ALA A 163 9.88 24.88 0.95
C ALA A 163 9.21 25.19 2.30
N ILE A 164 8.13 24.47 2.66
CA ILE A 164 7.37 24.70 3.90
C ILE A 164 7.78 23.65 4.96
N PRO A 165 8.36 24.06 6.11
CA PRO A 165 8.81 23.13 7.16
C PRO A 165 7.72 22.17 7.65
N GLU A 166 6.48 22.65 7.73
CA GLU A 166 5.31 21.89 8.18
C GLU A 166 5.01 20.69 7.27
N LYS A 167 5.42 20.74 5.99
CA LYS A 167 5.30 19.59 5.07
C LYS A 167 6.07 18.38 5.60
N ALA A 168 7.23 18.57 6.23
CA ALA A 168 8.06 17.48 6.73
C ALA A 168 7.29 16.65 7.78
N CYS A 169 6.65 17.33 8.74
CA CYS A 169 5.87 16.64 9.77
C CYS A 169 4.55 16.07 9.23
N LEU A 170 3.93 16.74 8.25
CA LEU A 170 2.76 16.19 7.56
C LEU A 170 3.11 14.89 6.83
N LEU A 171 4.21 14.85 6.08
CA LEU A 171 4.68 13.66 5.38
C LEU A 171 4.98 12.52 6.37
N ARG A 172 5.69 12.82 7.47
CA ARG A 172 5.95 11.82 8.51
C ARG A 172 4.65 11.26 9.10
N CYS A 173 3.70 12.13 9.46
CA CYS A 173 2.40 11.67 9.97
C CYS A 173 1.66 10.81 8.94
N PHE A 174 1.64 11.24 7.67
CA PHE A 174 1.02 10.51 6.58
C PHE A 174 1.60 9.10 6.45
N LEU A 175 2.93 8.97 6.38
CA LEU A 175 3.61 7.67 6.22
C LEU A 175 3.42 6.73 7.42
N ILE A 176 3.42 7.28 8.65
CA ILE A 176 3.12 6.51 9.85
C ILE A 176 1.70 5.98 9.76
N ARG A 177 0.70 6.86 9.62
CA ARG A 177 -0.73 6.48 9.56
C ARG A 177 -1.03 5.51 8.42
N HIS A 178 -0.28 5.60 7.34
CA HIS A 178 -0.35 4.68 6.20
C HIS A 178 0.22 3.29 6.50
N GLY A 179 1.13 3.18 7.48
CA GLY A 179 1.79 1.94 7.86
C GLY A 179 3.04 1.64 7.03
N LEU A 180 3.60 2.66 6.36
CA LEU A 180 4.81 2.58 5.53
C LEU A 180 6.07 2.98 6.29
N TYR A 181 5.94 3.60 7.45
CA TYR A 181 7.06 4.11 8.23
C TYR A 181 6.79 4.03 9.74
N SER A 182 7.84 3.79 10.51
CA SER A 182 7.89 4.00 11.97
C SER A 182 9.20 4.68 12.33
N ASP A 183 9.26 5.40 13.45
CA ASP A 183 10.51 6.03 13.86
C ASP A 183 11.56 4.99 14.26
N GLU A 184 11.11 3.89 14.84
CA GLU A 184 11.94 2.81 15.39
C GLU A 184 12.44 1.89 14.28
N GLY A 185 11.55 1.48 13.37
CA GLY A 185 11.84 0.51 12.31
C GLY A 185 12.20 1.13 10.96
N GLY A 186 11.98 2.42 10.78
CA GLY A 186 12.13 3.08 9.48
C GLY A 186 11.01 2.68 8.52
N PHE A 187 11.32 2.67 7.22
CA PHE A 187 10.36 2.36 6.17
C PHE A 187 10.12 0.85 6.00
N ASP A 188 8.86 0.48 5.79
CA ASP A 188 8.50 -0.84 5.29
C ASP A 188 8.54 -0.82 3.76
N TRP A 189 9.64 -1.36 3.21
CA TRP A 189 9.92 -1.27 1.78
C TRP A 189 8.95 -2.08 0.93
N GLU A 190 8.57 -3.27 1.38
CA GLU A 190 7.63 -4.13 0.65
C GLU A 190 6.28 -3.44 0.52
N ARG A 191 5.81 -2.78 1.59
CA ARG A 191 4.56 -2.02 1.55
C ARG A 191 4.66 -0.76 0.71
N LEU A 192 5.77 -0.02 0.83
CA LEU A 192 5.97 1.21 0.06
C LEU A 192 5.99 0.91 -1.44
N GLU A 193 6.68 -0.15 -1.83
CA GLU A 193 6.74 -0.64 -3.19
C GLU A 193 5.36 -1.10 -3.67
N LEU A 194 4.64 -1.87 -2.87
CA LEU A 194 3.29 -2.32 -3.22
C LEU A 194 2.30 -1.16 -3.36
N GLN A 195 2.38 -0.15 -2.49
CA GLN A 195 1.51 1.02 -2.53
C GLN A 195 1.73 1.85 -3.79
N CYS A 196 2.98 1.98 -4.22
CA CYS A 196 3.37 2.81 -5.36
C CYS A 196 3.45 2.02 -6.68
N GLY A 197 3.07 0.73 -6.68
CA GLY A 197 2.91 -0.09 -7.89
C GLY A 197 4.13 -0.91 -8.33
N GLY A 198 4.89 -1.49 -7.39
CA GLY A 198 6.13 -2.28 -7.62
C GLY A 198 6.10 -3.37 -8.70
N TYR A 199 7.18 -4.04 -9.11
CA TYR A 199 8.61 -3.97 -8.79
C TYR A 199 9.36 -3.65 -10.10
N GLY A 200 9.95 -2.46 -10.22
CA GLY A 200 10.82 -2.11 -11.34
C GLY A 200 12.26 -2.61 -11.12
N ALA A 201 12.99 -2.91 -12.21
CA ALA A 201 14.35 -3.46 -12.20
C ALA A 201 15.46 -2.55 -11.61
N GLY A 202 15.12 -1.47 -10.92
CA GLY A 202 16.07 -0.50 -10.34
C GLY A 202 16.15 -0.51 -8.81
N TRP A 203 15.33 -1.30 -8.12
CA TRP A 203 15.28 -1.30 -6.65
C TRP A 203 16.45 -2.06 -6.02
N ASN A 204 17.16 -1.42 -5.09
CA ASN A 204 18.22 -2.06 -4.32
C ASN A 204 18.09 -1.67 -2.82
N PRO A 205 17.58 -2.58 -1.97
CA PRO A 205 17.31 -2.27 -0.57
C PRO A 205 18.58 -1.88 0.19
N ARG A 206 19.72 -2.46 -0.18
CA ARG A 206 21.00 -2.16 0.46
C ARG A 206 21.44 -0.72 0.17
N LYS A 207 21.30 -0.26 -1.08
CA LYS A 207 21.63 1.13 -1.45
C LYS A 207 20.72 2.14 -0.76
N ILE A 208 19.42 1.87 -0.70
CA ILE A 208 18.44 2.75 -0.04
C ILE A 208 18.73 2.83 1.46
N GLN A 209 19.01 1.69 2.11
CA GLN A 209 19.40 1.66 3.52
C GLN A 209 20.69 2.43 3.79
N GLN A 210 21.69 2.31 2.91
CA GLN A 210 22.93 3.09 3.00
C GLN A 210 22.67 4.60 2.90
N CYS A 211 21.83 5.02 1.95
CA CYS A 211 21.40 6.42 1.83
C CYS A 211 20.73 6.91 3.13
N MET A 212 19.75 6.16 3.64
CA MET A 212 19.01 6.51 4.85
C MET A 212 19.93 6.63 6.08
N ASN A 213 20.94 5.77 6.20
CA ASN A 213 21.92 5.82 7.29
C ASN A 213 22.84 7.05 7.21
N GLY A 214 23.00 7.64 6.03
CA GLY A 214 23.80 8.86 5.81
C GLY A 214 23.08 10.16 6.16
N ILE A 215 21.76 10.13 6.35
CA ILE A 215 20.97 11.32 6.68
C ILE A 215 21.24 11.76 8.11
N GLN A 216 21.79 12.97 8.25
CA GLN A 216 22.06 13.61 9.53
C GLN A 216 21.10 14.76 9.75
N GLU A 217 19.89 14.42 10.17
CA GLU A 217 18.84 15.38 10.48
C GLU A 217 18.50 15.35 11.97
N CYS A 218 18.37 16.54 12.56
CA CYS A 218 18.12 16.68 13.99
C CYS A 218 16.67 16.34 14.38
N SER A 219 15.70 16.61 13.49
CA SER A 219 14.29 16.35 13.74
C SER A 219 13.81 15.09 13.00
N LYS A 220 12.90 14.33 13.63
CA LYS A 220 12.27 13.16 13.01
C LYS A 220 11.53 13.52 11.71
N CYS A 221 10.90 14.70 11.67
CA CYS A 221 10.20 15.18 10.48
C CYS A 221 11.16 15.46 9.33
N SER A 222 12.23 16.23 9.59
CA SER A 222 13.26 16.56 8.60
C SER A 222 13.93 15.30 8.08
N LYS A 223 14.24 14.34 8.96
CA LYS A 223 14.82 13.05 8.56
C LYS A 223 13.98 12.30 7.52
N VAL A 224 12.65 12.29 7.70
CA VAL A 224 11.73 11.65 6.74
C VAL A 224 11.67 12.43 5.43
N LEU A 225 11.67 13.77 5.48
CA LEU A 225 11.66 14.60 4.28
C LEU A 225 12.97 14.44 3.47
N SER A 226 14.14 14.53 4.11
CA SER A 226 15.43 14.33 3.45
C SER A 226 15.54 12.91 2.90
N PHE A 227 14.99 11.90 3.59
CA PHE A 227 14.90 10.55 3.02
C PHE A 227 14.05 10.51 1.76
N ALA A 228 12.85 11.10 1.82
CA ALA A 228 11.91 11.13 0.71
C ALA A 228 12.53 11.79 -0.52
N ASP A 229 13.20 12.92 -0.34
CA ASP A 229 13.77 13.72 -1.42
C ASP A 229 15.11 13.11 -1.91
N ASP A 230 16.03 12.76 -1.00
CA ASP A 230 17.42 12.41 -1.36
C ASP A 230 17.61 10.92 -1.72
N CYS A 231 16.80 10.02 -1.17
CA CYS A 231 17.03 8.58 -1.32
C CYS A 231 16.10 7.89 -2.32
N VAL A 232 14.85 8.34 -2.45
CA VAL A 232 13.82 7.58 -3.21
C VAL A 232 12.92 8.44 -4.11
N ASN A 233 13.18 9.75 -4.23
CA ASN A 233 12.34 10.71 -4.96
C ASN A 233 10.84 10.45 -4.73
N MET A 234 10.45 10.47 -3.46
CA MET A 234 9.06 10.28 -3.06
C MET A 234 8.27 11.55 -3.34
N TYR A 235 7.29 11.43 -4.22
CA TYR A 235 6.35 12.49 -4.50
C TYR A 235 5.20 12.41 -3.50
N PHE A 236 5.17 13.39 -2.59
CA PHE A 236 4.01 13.68 -1.76
C PHE A 236 3.55 15.10 -2.06
N ARG A 237 2.49 15.23 -2.87
CA ARG A 237 1.97 16.52 -3.33
C ARG A 237 0.50 16.66 -2.93
N LEU A 238 0.21 17.79 -2.29
CA LEU A 238 -1.16 18.27 -2.15
C LEU A 238 -1.45 19.20 -3.33
N GLN A 239 -2.55 18.99 -4.04
CA GLN A 239 -2.99 19.91 -5.08
C GLN A 239 -4.34 20.51 -4.69
N PRO A 240 -4.55 21.82 -4.85
CA PRO A 240 -5.86 22.42 -4.60
C PRO A 240 -6.90 21.84 -5.57
N TYR A 241 -8.13 21.63 -5.09
CA TYR A 241 -9.25 21.25 -5.93
C TYR A 241 -9.75 22.48 -6.70
N VAL A 242 -9.58 22.51 -8.03
CA VAL A 242 -9.87 23.70 -8.87
C VAL A 242 -11.32 23.73 -9.38
N TYR A 243 -12.18 22.80 -8.99
CA TYR A 243 -13.59 22.85 -9.41
C TYR A 243 -14.42 23.74 -8.49
N ASP A 244 -14.79 24.89 -9.04
CA ASP A 244 -15.82 25.78 -8.50
C ASP A 244 -17.10 24.99 -8.20
N LYS A 245 -17.45 24.89 -6.91
CA LYS A 245 -18.80 24.65 -6.35
C LYS A 245 -19.25 23.22 -6.04
N ILE A 246 -18.43 22.17 -6.11
CA ILE A 246 -18.86 20.84 -5.65
C ILE A 246 -17.91 20.33 -4.58
N ASP A 247 -18.35 20.50 -3.34
CA ASP A 247 -17.76 19.98 -2.10
C ASP A 247 -16.68 20.84 -1.43
N ALA A 248 -17.13 21.85 -0.67
CA ALA A 248 -16.31 22.66 0.23
C ALA A 248 -15.65 21.86 1.38
N SER A 249 -15.90 20.55 1.49
CA SER A 249 -15.35 19.74 2.58
C SER A 249 -13.97 19.15 2.29
N VAL A 250 -13.51 19.08 1.03
CA VAL A 250 -12.19 18.52 0.64
C VAL A 250 -11.49 19.46 -0.36
N PRO A 251 -10.69 20.45 0.11
CA PRO A 251 -10.12 21.47 -0.78
C PRO A 251 -8.85 21.01 -1.53
N PHE A 252 -8.45 19.74 -1.42
CA PHE A 252 -7.22 19.24 -2.03
C PHE A 252 -7.29 17.77 -2.43
N THR A 253 -6.51 17.39 -3.44
CA THR A 253 -6.16 16.02 -3.75
C THR A 253 -4.77 15.69 -3.19
N VAL A 254 -4.51 14.39 -3.00
CA VAL A 254 -3.21 13.88 -2.55
C VAL A 254 -2.66 12.98 -3.65
N ASP A 255 -1.53 13.36 -4.22
CA ASP A 255 -0.74 12.50 -5.09
C ASP A 255 0.46 11.96 -4.29
N PHE A 256 0.52 10.63 -4.22
CA PHE A 256 1.57 9.90 -3.54
C PHE A 256 2.17 8.83 -4.45
N SER A 257 3.47 8.92 -4.73
CA SER A 257 4.23 7.95 -5.51
C SER A 257 5.72 8.01 -5.16
N ILE A 258 6.51 7.08 -5.71
CA ILE A 258 7.98 7.11 -5.68
C ILE A 258 8.50 7.02 -7.11
N ALA A 259 9.59 7.71 -7.43
CA ALA A 259 10.38 7.42 -8.62
C ALA A 259 11.70 6.79 -8.20
N ILE A 260 11.87 5.51 -8.52
CA ILE A 260 13.15 4.85 -8.35
C ILE A 260 14.14 5.52 -9.32
N VAL A 261 15.24 6.08 -8.81
CA VAL A 261 16.35 6.55 -9.65
C VAL A 261 16.90 5.33 -10.38
N SER A 262 16.52 5.16 -11.64
CA SER A 262 17.17 4.22 -12.53
C SER A 262 18.58 4.74 -12.81
N VAL A 263 19.57 4.25 -12.07
CA VAL A 263 20.96 4.23 -12.57
C VAL A 263 21.04 3.13 -13.62
N ALA A 264 20.37 3.32 -14.77
CA ALA A 264 20.49 2.59 -16.04
C ALA A 264 19.29 2.93 -16.96
N VAL A 265 19.24 4.16 -17.48
CA VAL A 265 18.64 4.43 -18.79
C VAL A 265 19.61 5.34 -19.56
N LEU A 266 20.85 4.88 -19.63
CA LEU A 266 21.79 5.13 -20.71
C LEU A 266 22.36 3.73 -20.99
N ASP A 267 22.26 3.27 -22.23
CA ASP A 267 22.63 1.93 -22.72
C ASP A 267 21.55 0.84 -22.65
N ALA A 268 20.47 1.03 -23.41
CA ALA A 268 19.88 -0.07 -24.18
C ALA A 268 19.12 0.52 -25.38
N GLY A 269 19.82 0.61 -26.51
CA GLY A 269 19.15 0.72 -27.79
C GLY A 269 18.50 -0.62 -28.14
N PHE A 270 17.19 -0.59 -28.30
CA PHE A 270 16.40 -1.43 -29.22
C PHE A 270 15.17 -0.62 -29.63
#